data_AF-A0A8S2XGM6-F1
#
_entry.id   AF-A0A8S2XGM6-F1
#
_cell.length_a   1.000
_cell.length_b   1.000
_cell.length_c   1.000
_cell.angle_alpha   90.00
_cell.angle_beta   90.00
_cell.angle_gamma   90.00
#
_symmetry.space_group_name_H-M   'P 1'
#
loop_
_entity.id
_entity.type
_entity.pdbx_description
1 polymer ?
#
loop_
_entity_poly.entity_id
_entity_poly.type
_entity_poly.pdbx_seq_one_letter_code
_entity_poly.pdbx_strand_id
1 'polypeptide(L)' 'CYSKYGSIPLHEPFCHEFALRMILYALHLQAARYDRIIEPLLCMSIDFYVRLFVRISYGAAKAQSQL' A
#
# COMPACT_ATOMS: atom_id res chain seq x y z
N CYS A 1 -13.59 -3.60 5.44
CA CYS A 1 -12.33 -3.00 4.90
C CYS A 1 -12.22 -1.50 5.16
N TYR A 2 -13.30 -0.72 5.00
CA TYR A 2 -13.27 0.74 5.15
C TYR A 2 -12.70 1.24 6.50
N SER A 3 -13.17 0.70 7.63
CA SER A 3 -12.68 1.12 8.96
C SER A 3 -11.17 0.89 9.19
N LYS A 4 -10.57 -0.12 8.56
CA LYS A 4 -9.14 -0.46 8.75
C LYS A 4 -8.22 0.15 7.69
N TYR A 5 -8.67 0.20 6.44
CA TYR A 5 -7.83 0.53 5.27
C TYR A 5 -8.35 1.74 4.48
N GLY A 6 -9.41 2.41 4.95
CA GLY A 6 -9.97 3.60 4.32
C GLY A 6 -10.59 3.36 2.94
N SER A 7 -10.83 2.11 2.57
CA SER A 7 -11.22 1.72 1.20
C SER A 7 -12.29 0.63 1.18
N ILE A 8 -13.10 0.63 0.12
CA ILE A 8 -14.21 -0.29 -0.10
C ILE A 8 -13.70 -1.42 -0.99
N PRO A 9 -13.87 -2.71 -0.61
CA PRO A 9 -13.36 -3.82 -1.40
C PRO A 9 -14.20 -4.00 -2.66
N LEU A 10 -13.56 -4.47 -3.72
CA LEU A 10 -14.23 -4.82 -4.96
C LEU A 10 -14.50 -6.33 -5.01
N HIS A 11 -15.73 -6.72 -5.35
CA HIS A 11 -16.15 -8.12 -5.44
C HIS A 11 -16.08 -8.62 -6.88
N GLU A 12 -14.86 -8.65 -7.42
CA GLU A 12 -14.56 -9.05 -8.80
C GLU A 12 -13.42 -10.09 -8.81
N PRO A 13 -13.17 -10.78 -9.94
CA PRO A 13 -12.10 -11.80 -10.03
C PRO A 13 -10.69 -11.29 -9.67
N PHE A 14 -10.48 -9.98 -9.74
CA PHE A 14 -9.23 -9.30 -9.39
C PHE A 14 -9.25 -8.71 -7.96
N CYS A 15 -10.13 -9.20 -7.08
CA CYS A 15 -10.24 -8.76 -5.69
C CYS A 15 -8.92 -8.93 -4.91
N HIS A 16 -8.13 -9.96 -5.22
CA HIS A 16 -6.82 -10.20 -4.59
C HIS A 16 -5.81 -9.10 -4.93
N GLU A 17 -5.77 -8.67 -6.20
CA GLU A 17 -4.89 -7.59 -6.65
C GLU A 17 -5.38 -6.24 -6.11
N PHE A 18 -6.69 -6.03 -6.09
CA PHE A 18 -7.29 -4.86 -5.49
C PHE A 18 -7.00 -4.78 -3.98
N ALA A 19 -7.04 -5.89 -3.24
CA ALA A 19 -6.70 -5.92 -1.82
C ALA A 19 -5.24 -5.51 -1.58
N LEU A 20 -4.30 -5.92 -2.45
CA LEU A 20 -2.91 -5.47 -2.38
C LEU A 20 -2.80 -3.96 -2.56
N ARG A 21 -3.51 -3.38 -3.54
CA ARG A 21 -3.55 -1.94 -3.78
C ARG A 21 -4.15 -1.17 -2.60
N MET A 22 -5.25 -1.67 -2.02
CA MET A 22 -5.88 -1.06 -0.86
C MET A 22 -4.91 -0.95 0.32
N ILE A 23 -4.18 -2.03 0.61
CA ILE A 23 -3.22 -2.04 1.72
C ILE A 23 -2.03 -1.14 1.41
N LEU A 24 -1.50 -1.18 0.18
CA LEU A 24 -0.41 -0.31 -0.24
C LEU A 24 -0.79 1.18 -0.10
N TYR A 25 -2.01 1.54 -0.50
CA TYR A 25 -2.53 2.90 -0.35
C TYR A 25 -2.69 3.30 1.12
N ALA A 26 -3.28 2.43 1.95
CA ALA A 26 -3.40 2.70 3.38
C ALA A 26 -2.03 2.91 4.05
N LEU A 27 -1.04 2.09 3.66
CA LEU A 27 0.33 2.21 4.15
C LEU A 27 0.99 3.52 3.68
N HIS A 28 0.80 3.90 2.41
CA HIS A 28 1.23 5.17 1.86
C HIS A 28 0.68 6.36 2.63
N LEU A 29 -0.64 6.37 2.88
CA LEU A 29 -1.29 7.44 3.64
C LEU A 29 -0.73 7.57 5.06
N GLN A 30 -0.44 6.45 5.73
CA GLN A 30 0.18 6.50 7.06
C GLN A 30 1.62 6.99 7.00
N ALA A 31 2.44 6.57 6.04
CA ALA A 31 3.81 7.04 5.92
C ALA A 31 3.91 8.52 5.54
N ALA A 32 3.01 9.01 4.69
CA ALA A 32 2.94 10.42 4.31
C ALA A 32 2.76 11.33 5.52
N ARG A 33 2.03 10.89 6.57
CA ARG A 33 1.86 11.65 7.83
C ARG A 33 3.16 11.78 8.64
N TYR A 34 4.16 10.94 8.36
CA TYR A 34 5.44 10.91 9.04
C TYR A 34 6.60 11.34 8.13
N ASP A 35 6.30 11.99 6.99
CA ASP A 35 7.30 12.41 5.99
C ASP A 35 8.19 11.26 5.48
N ARG A 36 7.59 10.07 5.35
CA ARG A 36 8.26 8.86 4.86
C ARG A 36 7.71 8.47 3.50
N ILE A 37 8.59 7.94 2.68
CA ILE A 37 8.25 7.42 1.35
C ILE A 37 8.31 5.90 1.39
N ILE A 38 7.32 5.28 0.77
CA ILE A 38 7.22 3.84 0.65
C ILE A 38 7.46 3.46 -0.79
N GLU A 39 8.47 2.64 -1.01
CA GLU A 39 8.78 2.04 -2.30
C GLU A 39 8.37 0.56 -2.26
N PRO A 40 7.35 0.14 -3.02
CA PRO A 40 6.96 -1.27 -3.08
C PRO A 40 8.01 -2.08 -3.84
N LEU A 41 8.50 -3.15 -3.22
CA LEU A 41 9.46 -4.08 -3.82
C LEU A 41 8.77 -5.34 -4.37
N LEU A 42 7.85 -5.90 -3.59
CA LEU A 42 7.11 -7.11 -3.96
C LEU A 42 5.74 -7.12 -3.27
N CYS A 43 4.70 -7.44 -4.03
CA CYS A 43 3.32 -7.57 -3.55
C CYS A 43 2.79 -8.93 -3.97
N MET A 44 2.30 -9.75 -3.05
CA MET A 44 1.81 -11.09 -3.37
C MET A 44 0.58 -11.45 -2.53
N SER A 45 -0.39 -12.07 -3.16
CA SER A 45 -1.51 -12.77 -2.50
C SER A 45 -1.20 -14.27 -2.51
N ILE A 46 -1.25 -14.89 -1.34
CA ILE A 46 -0.94 -16.32 -1.12
C ILE A 46 -2.14 -16.91 -0.39
N ASP A 47 -3.00 -17.59 -1.14
CA ASP A 47 -4.25 -18.24 -0.70
C ASP A 47 -5.11 -17.38 0.25
N PHE A 48 -4.80 -17.36 1.55
CA PHE A 48 -5.55 -16.68 2.61
C PHE A 48 -4.86 -15.45 3.22
N TYR A 49 -3.70 -15.03 2.72
CA TYR A 49 -3.03 -13.81 3.18
C TYR A 49 -2.36 -13.02 2.06
N VAL A 50 -2.17 -11.73 2.30
CA VAL A 50 -1.47 -10.82 1.41
C VAL A 50 -0.19 -10.33 2.08
N ARG A 51 0.90 -10.27 1.33
CA ARG A 51 2.21 -9.82 1.81
C ARG A 51 2.79 -8.75 0.90
N LEU A 52 3.21 -7.66 1.51
CA LEU A 52 3.86 -6.53 0.86
C LEU A 52 5.26 -6.35 1.45
N PHE A 53 6.26 -6.34 0.60
CA PHE A 53 7.62 -5.98 0.92
C PHE A 53 7.85 -4.56 0.44
N VAL A 54 8.17 -3.68 1.37
CA VAL A 54 8.37 -2.26 1.09
C VAL A 54 9.71 -1.79 1.63
N ARG A 55 10.34 -0.88 0.90
CA ARG A 55 11.47 -0.10 1.39
C ARG A 55 10.97 1.26 1.87
N ILE A 56 11.39 1.65 3.06
CA ILE A 56 11.05 2.95 3.64
C ILE A 56 12.25 3.86 3.50
N SER A 57 12.06 4.97 2.79
CA SER A 57 13.06 6.02 2.62
C SER A 57 12.69 7.21 3.50
N TYR A 58 13.70 7.75 4.21
CA TYR A 58 13.56 8.92 5.07
C TYR A 58 14.00 10.18 4.32
N GLY A 59 13.14 11.21 4.29
CA GLY A 59 13.47 12.52 3.71
C GLY A 59 12.49 12.99 2.64
N ALA A 60 11.91 14.17 2.85
CA ALA A 60 10.91 14.79 1.97
C ALA A 60 11.43 15.06 0.54
N ALA A 61 12.75 15.21 0.35
CA ALA A 61 13.35 15.56 -0.94
C ALA A 61 13.16 14.51 -2.04
N LYS A 62 13.04 13.22 -1.69
CA LYS A 62 12.76 12.14 -2.67
C LYS A 62 11.25 11.96 -2.94
N ALA A 63 10.38 12.58 -2.14
CA ALA A 63 8.93 12.36 -2.24
C ALA A 63 8.36 12.99 -3.51
N GLN A 64 8.98 14.08 -3.97
CA GLN A 64 8.54 14.86 -5.13
C GLN A 64 8.91 14.20 -6.47
N SER A 65 9.86 13.27 -6.50
CA SER A 65 10.29 12.60 -7.74
C SER A 65 9.50 11.32 -8.08
N GLN A 66 8.60 10.89 -7.20
CA GLN A 66 7.82 9.63 -7.33
C GLN A 66 6.34 9.89 -7.66
N LEU A 67 5.92 11.16 -7.70
CA LEU A 67 4.62 11.64 -8.18
C LEU A 67 4.72 11.99 -9.66
#